data_AF-A0A9D7SMK7-F1
#
_entry.id   AF-A0A9D7SMK7-F1
#
_cell.length_a   1.000
_cell.length_b   1.000
_cell.length_c   1.000
_cell.angle_alpha   90.00
_cell.angle_beta   90.00
_cell.angle_gamma   90.00
#
_symmetry.space_group_name_H-M   'P 1'
#
loop_
_entity.id
_entity.type
_entity.pdbx_description
1 polymer ?
#
loop_
_entity_poly.entity_id
_entity_poly.type
_entity_poly.pdbx_seq_one_letter_code
_entity_poly.pdbx_strand_id
1 'polypeptide(L)'
;MTAKLTESAIEEFAIRLLERLGYVHLHGPDIAPDGEAPERGDYAEVLLAGRLERAVARINPHLASDLRQEAIRELQRAQAPELLAGNEALHRLFTEGVPVSRSHEGGERGERVWLFDFARPENNEFVVANQFTVIENHQNKRPDLVLFVNGISSPIPPGSCR
;
A
#
# COMPACT_ATOMS: atom_id res chain seq x y z
N MET A 1 14.48 -39.49 2.30
CA MET A 1 14.85 -38.17 2.85
C MET A 1 13.65 -37.25 2.67
N THR A 2 12.72 -37.28 3.63
CA THR A 2 11.55 -36.40 3.65
C THR A 2 12.06 -35.00 3.91
N ALA A 3 12.10 -34.14 2.89
CA ALA A 3 12.46 -32.73 3.07
C ALA A 3 11.47 -32.15 4.07
N LYS A 4 11.95 -31.79 5.27
CA LYS A 4 11.18 -30.97 6.19
C LYS A 4 10.93 -29.66 5.44
N LEU A 5 9.69 -29.43 5.02
CA LEU A 5 9.24 -28.12 4.58
C LEU A 5 9.40 -27.18 5.77
N THR A 6 10.46 -26.39 5.77
CA THR A 6 10.68 -25.34 6.77
C THR A 6 9.89 -24.10 6.36
N GLU A 7 9.45 -23.29 7.32
CA GLU A 7 8.75 -22.03 7.04
C GLU A 7 9.56 -21.13 6.09
N SER A 8 10.88 -21.08 6.25
CA SER A 8 11.77 -20.36 5.34
C SER A 8 11.76 -20.90 3.91
N ALA A 9 11.64 -22.21 3.71
CA ALA A 9 11.55 -22.80 2.37
C ALA A 9 10.20 -22.51 1.72
N ILE A 10 9.13 -22.40 2.52
CA ILE A 10 7.80 -22.01 2.04
C ILE A 10 7.78 -20.52 1.68
N GLU A 11 8.38 -19.67 2.50
CA GLU A 11 8.53 -18.23 2.25
C GLU A 11 9.31 -17.97 0.96
N GLU A 12 10.48 -18.60 0.81
CA GLU A 12 11.31 -18.46 -0.39
C GLU A 12 10.57 -18.96 -1.65
N PHE A 13 9.83 -20.06 -1.54
CA PHE A 13 9.01 -20.56 -2.64
C PHE A 13 7.87 -19.59 -3.00
N ALA A 14 7.22 -18.98 -2.01
CA ALA A 14 6.16 -18.01 -2.22
C ALA A 14 6.69 -16.73 -2.89
N ILE A 15 7.83 -16.21 -2.44
CA ILE A 15 8.48 -15.05 -3.06
C ILE A 15 8.79 -15.35 -4.53
N ARG A 16 9.44 -16.49 -4.83
CA ARG A 16 9.74 -16.88 -6.21
C ARG A 16 8.50 -17.03 -7.09
N LEU A 17 7.39 -17.48 -6.52
CA LEU A 17 6.12 -17.59 -7.24
C LEU A 17 5.54 -16.21 -7.54
N LEU A 18 5.60 -15.28 -6.58
CA LEU A 18 5.16 -13.89 -6.75
C LEU A 18 6.03 -13.14 -7.76
N GLU A 19 7.34 -13.32 -7.74
CA GLU A 19 8.26 -12.76 -8.74
C GLU A 19 7.89 -13.21 -10.16
N ARG A 20 7.52 -14.50 -10.33
CA ARG A 20 7.03 -15.01 -11.62
C ARG A 20 5.70 -14.42 -12.05
N LEU A 21 4.88 -13.97 -11.10
CA LEU A 21 3.64 -13.25 -11.36
C LEU A 21 3.88 -11.75 -11.63
N GLY A 22 5.13 -11.28 -11.56
CA GLY A 22 5.51 -9.89 -11.83
C GLY A 22 5.61 -9.00 -10.59
N TYR A 23 5.62 -9.59 -9.38
CA TYR A 23 5.85 -8.83 -8.16
C TYR A 23 7.35 -8.52 -8.00
N VAL A 24 7.65 -7.32 -7.54
CA VAL A 24 9.00 -6.94 -7.11
C VAL A 24 9.18 -7.36 -5.67
N HIS A 25 10.21 -8.15 -5.39
CA HIS A 25 10.57 -8.51 -4.01
C HIS A 25 11.38 -7.39 -3.35
N LEU A 26 11.00 -7.03 -2.13
CA LEU A 26 11.71 -6.11 -1.25
C LEU A 26 11.97 -6.78 0.10
N HIS A 27 13.09 -6.41 0.71
CA HIS A 27 13.38 -6.79 2.08
C HIS A 27 12.85 -5.72 3.04
N GLY A 28 11.99 -6.14 3.98
CA GLY A 28 11.38 -5.27 4.99
C GLY A 28 12.39 -4.40 5.77
N PRO A 29 13.56 -4.94 6.19
CA PRO A 29 14.62 -4.16 6.82
C PRO A 29 15.23 -3.07 5.92
N ASP A 30 15.35 -3.31 4.61
CA ASP A 30 15.95 -2.34 3.68
C ASP A 30 15.03 -1.13 3.47
N ILE A 31 13.71 -1.36 3.48
CA ILE A 31 12.67 -0.32 3.34
C ILE A 31 12.18 0.24 4.68
N ALA A 32 12.79 -0.16 5.79
CA ALA A 32 12.51 0.39 7.10
C ALA A 32 13.04 1.83 7.20
N PRO A 33 12.55 2.62 8.17
CA PRO A 33 13.03 4.00 8.37
C PRO A 33 14.54 4.12 8.60
N ASP A 34 15.15 3.07 9.17
CA ASP A 34 16.57 2.91 9.45
C ASP A 34 17.30 1.98 8.46
N GLY A 35 16.65 1.61 7.35
CA GLY A 35 17.17 0.74 6.31
C GLY A 35 18.09 1.43 5.31
N GLU A 36 18.62 0.66 4.36
CA GLU A 36 19.50 1.17 3.29
C GLU A 36 18.74 2.01 2.24
N ALA A 37 17.46 1.73 2.04
CA ALA A 37 16.59 2.41 1.07
C ALA A 37 15.24 2.74 1.72
N PRO A 38 15.21 3.69 2.67
CA PRO A 38 14.02 3.96 3.46
C PRO A 38 12.87 4.44 2.57
N GLU A 39 11.81 3.64 2.50
CA GLU A 39 10.57 3.99 1.81
C GLU A 39 9.45 4.42 2.77
N ARG A 40 9.74 4.38 4.08
CA ARG A 40 8.83 4.71 5.18
C ARG A 40 9.49 5.71 6.13
N GLY A 41 8.69 6.65 6.64
CA GLY A 41 9.13 7.61 7.66
C GLY A 41 9.05 7.06 9.09
N ASP A 42 8.14 6.11 9.33
CA ASP A 42 7.92 5.51 10.65
C ASP A 42 7.59 4.01 10.53
N TYR A 43 7.83 3.24 11.58
CA TYR A 43 7.43 1.84 11.69
C TYR A 43 5.92 1.65 11.83
N ALA A 44 5.17 2.69 12.19
CA ALA A 44 3.72 2.71 12.16
C ALA A 44 3.15 2.88 10.74
N GLU A 45 3.98 3.33 9.78
CA GLU A 45 3.52 3.51 8.40
C GLU A 45 3.45 2.16 7.67
N VAL A 46 2.23 1.81 7.27
CA VAL A 46 1.91 0.64 6.43
C VAL A 46 1.78 1.00 4.94
N LEU A 47 2.14 2.23 4.58
CA LEU A 47 2.09 2.77 3.23
C LEU A 47 3.48 3.13 2.73
N LEU A 48 3.76 2.83 1.46
CA LEU A 48 4.95 3.30 0.76
C LEU A 48 4.58 4.56 -0.03
N ALA A 49 4.62 5.72 0.65
CA ALA A 49 4.11 6.99 0.12
C ALA A 49 4.72 7.37 -1.23
N GLY A 50 6.03 7.19 -1.41
CA GLY A 50 6.71 7.52 -2.67
C GLY A 50 6.29 6.62 -3.85
N ARG A 51 5.93 5.36 -3.61
CA ARG A 51 5.37 4.48 -4.65
C ARG A 51 3.94 4.87 -4.97
N LEU A 52 3.14 5.18 -3.96
CA LEU A 52 1.77 5.66 -4.10
C LEU A 52 1.69 6.95 -4.92
N GLU A 53 2.52 7.94 -4.62
CA GLU A 53 2.57 9.20 -5.37
C GLU A 53 2.86 8.98 -6.85
N ARG A 54 3.86 8.14 -7.15
CA ARG A 54 4.22 7.80 -8.54
C ARG A 54 3.10 7.05 -9.26
N ALA A 55 2.46 6.11 -8.58
CA ALA A 55 1.33 5.36 -9.13
C ALA A 55 0.13 6.27 -9.42
N VAL A 56 -0.29 7.09 -8.45
CA VAL A 56 -1.41 8.03 -8.60
C VAL A 56 -1.13 9.03 -9.73
N ALA A 57 0.11 9.51 -9.86
CA ALA A 57 0.51 10.38 -10.96
C ALA A 57 0.44 9.68 -12.34
N ARG A 58 0.83 8.40 -12.40
CA ARG A 58 0.76 7.57 -13.62
C ARG A 58 -0.67 7.26 -14.04
N ILE A 59 -1.55 6.95 -13.08
CA ILE A 59 -2.96 6.59 -13.32
C ILE A 59 -3.79 7.82 -13.66
N ASN A 60 -3.50 8.96 -13.01
CA ASN A 60 -4.26 10.20 -13.18
C ASN A 60 -3.37 11.32 -13.75
N PRO A 61 -2.88 11.21 -14.99
CA PRO A 61 -2.03 12.24 -15.60
C PRO A 61 -2.81 13.52 -15.94
N HIS A 62 -4.13 13.44 -16.02
CA HIS A 62 -5.03 14.54 -16.35
C HIS A 62 -5.36 15.44 -15.14
N LEU A 63 -5.08 14.98 -13.91
CA LEU A 63 -5.35 15.71 -12.67
C LEU A 63 -4.14 16.55 -12.26
N ALA A 64 -4.41 17.72 -11.68
CA ALA A 64 -3.38 18.56 -11.08
C ALA A 64 -2.66 17.85 -9.92
N SER A 65 -1.39 18.19 -9.70
CA SER A 65 -0.60 17.65 -8.58
C SER A 65 -1.30 17.81 -7.23
N ASP A 66 -1.96 18.95 -7.04
CA ASP A 66 -2.54 19.33 -5.76
C ASP A 66 -3.74 18.43 -5.42
N LEU A 67 -4.57 18.10 -6.41
CA LEU A 67 -5.69 17.16 -6.26
C LEU A 67 -5.19 15.74 -5.97
N ARG A 68 -4.11 15.31 -6.61
CA ARG A 68 -3.49 13.99 -6.35
C ARG A 68 -2.94 13.92 -4.93
N GLN A 69 -2.26 14.96 -4.47
CA GLN A 69 -1.76 15.01 -3.10
C GLN A 69 -2.89 15.05 -2.06
N GLU A 70 -3.98 15.75 -2.35
CA GLU A 70 -5.14 15.76 -1.46
C GLU A 70 -5.72 14.36 -1.31
N ALA A 71 -5.88 13.61 -2.40
CA ALA A 71 -6.34 12.24 -2.33
C ALA A 71 -5.41 11.31 -1.53
N ILE A 72 -4.09 11.50 -1.64
CA ILE A 72 -3.12 10.72 -0.87
C ILE A 72 -3.23 11.05 0.63
N ARG A 73 -3.40 12.32 0.98
CA ARG A 73 -3.63 12.75 2.37
C ARG A 73 -4.91 12.15 2.95
N GLU A 74 -6.00 12.15 2.18
CA GLU A 74 -7.26 11.52 2.59
C GLU A 74 -7.07 10.01 2.82
N LEU A 75 -6.35 9.32 1.93
CA LEU A 75 -6.05 7.89 2.10
C LEU A 75 -5.22 7.62 3.37
N GLN A 76 -4.20 8.44 3.64
CA GLN A 76 -3.37 8.31 4.84
C GLN A 76 -4.19 8.47 6.12
N ARG A 77 -5.13 9.43 6.15
CA ARG A 77 -6.05 9.60 7.28
C ARG A 77 -7.00 8.40 7.43
N ALA A 78 -7.48 7.84 6.33
CA ALA A 78 -8.37 6.69 6.33
C ALA A 78 -7.68 5.39 6.81
N GLN A 79 -6.35 5.27 6.65
CA GLN A 79 -5.56 4.15 7.16
C GLN A 79 -5.12 4.31 8.62
N ALA A 80 -5.49 5.39 9.29
CA ALA A 80 -5.14 5.58 10.69
C ALA A 80 -5.75 4.45 11.58
N PRO A 81 -4.94 3.78 12.41
CA PRO A 81 -5.31 2.65 13.29
C PRO A 81 -6.56 2.84 14.17
N GLU A 82 -6.88 4.08 14.49
CA GLU A 82 -7.88 4.44 15.50
C GLU A 82 -9.33 4.26 15.02
N LEU A 83 -9.53 4.04 13.72
CA LEU A 83 -10.86 3.94 13.12
C LEU A 83 -11.25 2.48 12.88
N LEU A 84 -11.96 1.87 13.85
CA LEU A 84 -12.67 0.58 13.66
C LEU A 84 -13.68 0.60 12.48
N ALA A 85 -14.05 1.79 11.97
CA ALA A 85 -14.87 2.01 10.79
C ALA A 85 -14.06 2.10 9.46
N GLY A 86 -12.73 1.98 9.52
CA GLY A 86 -11.82 2.29 8.41
C GLY A 86 -11.89 1.31 7.25
N ASN A 87 -12.20 0.03 7.47
CA ASN A 87 -12.12 -0.97 6.39
C ASN A 87 -13.15 -0.75 5.27
N GLU A 88 -14.38 -0.36 5.60
CA GLU A 88 -15.42 -0.11 4.58
C GLU A 88 -15.20 1.23 3.87
N ALA A 89 -14.74 2.25 4.59
CA ALA A 89 -14.36 3.53 4.02
C ALA A 89 -13.17 3.37 3.07
N LEU A 90 -12.12 2.65 3.50
CA LEU A 90 -10.95 2.32 2.67
C LEU A 90 -11.35 1.50 1.44
N HIS A 91 -12.18 0.48 1.62
CA HIS A 91 -12.68 -0.30 0.51
C HIS A 91 -13.39 0.58 -0.53
N ARG A 92 -14.24 1.52 -0.08
CA ARG A 92 -14.88 2.49 -0.98
C ARG A 92 -13.86 3.40 -1.67
N LEU A 93 -12.84 3.89 -0.98
CA LEU A 93 -11.76 4.67 -1.62
C LEU A 93 -11.01 3.86 -2.68
N PHE A 94 -10.82 2.56 -2.45
CA PHE A 94 -10.17 1.64 -3.39
C PHE A 94 -11.03 1.34 -4.61
N THR A 95 -12.34 1.14 -4.44
CA THR A 95 -13.23 0.74 -5.53
C THR A 95 -13.85 1.91 -6.29
N GLU A 96 -14.15 3.01 -5.59
CA GLU A 96 -14.86 4.17 -6.15
C GLU A 96 -13.94 5.35 -6.45
N GLY A 97 -12.70 5.30 -6.01
CA GLY A 97 -11.73 6.40 -6.09
C GLY A 97 -11.92 7.43 -4.98
N VAL A 98 -10.89 8.25 -4.74
CA VAL A 98 -10.92 9.30 -3.72
C VAL A 98 -11.62 10.53 -4.31
N PRO A 99 -12.75 10.99 -3.75
CA PRO A 99 -13.44 12.17 -4.25
C PRO A 99 -12.63 13.43 -3.94
N VAL A 100 -12.39 14.25 -4.96
CA VAL A 100 -11.70 15.54 -4.82
C VAL A 100 -12.53 16.64 -5.48
N SER A 101 -12.70 17.76 -4.79
CA SER A 101 -13.44 18.90 -5.32
C SER A 101 -12.51 19.80 -6.12
N ARG A 102 -12.78 19.96 -7.42
CA ARG A 102 -12.13 20.98 -8.23
C ARG A 102 -13.05 22.20 -8.31
N SER A 103 -12.63 23.29 -7.69
CA SER A 103 -13.33 24.57 -7.84
C SER A 103 -12.94 25.19 -9.18
N HIS A 104 -13.90 25.37 -10.08
CA HIS A 104 -13.73 26.13 -11.33
C HIS A 104 -14.64 27.36 -11.29
N GLU A 105 -14.32 28.42 -12.05
CA GLU A 105 -15.01 29.73 -12.12
C GLU A 105 -16.47 29.67 -12.64
N GLY A 106 -17.29 28.78 -12.09
CA GLY A 106 -18.68 28.54 -12.48
C GLY A 106 -19.33 27.34 -11.79
N GLY A 107 -18.62 26.63 -10.90
CA GLY A 107 -19.17 25.55 -10.08
C GLY A 107 -18.11 24.57 -9.58
N GLU A 108 -18.42 23.84 -8.51
CA GLU A 108 -17.64 22.68 -8.07
C GLU A 108 -17.94 21.49 -8.99
N ARG A 109 -16.90 20.95 -9.64
CA ARG A 109 -16.99 19.66 -10.33
C ARG A 109 -16.30 18.63 -9.46
N GLY A 110 -17.05 17.65 -8.98
CA GLY A 110 -16.49 16.50 -8.27
C GLY A 110 -15.67 15.67 -9.25
N GLU A 111 -14.35 15.68 -9.07
CA GLU A 111 -13.43 14.78 -9.76
C GLU A 111 -13.06 13.62 -8.82
N ARG A 112 -12.53 12.53 -9.36
CA ARG A 112 -12.14 11.35 -8.58
C ARG A 112 -10.72 10.96 -8.92
N VAL A 113 -9.91 10.73 -7.90
CA VAL A 113 -8.54 10.23 -8.03
C VAL A 113 -8.56 8.72 -7.88
N TRP A 114 -8.07 8.01 -8.90
CA TRP A 114 -7.97 6.55 -8.87
C TRP A 114 -6.65 6.12 -8.26
N LEU A 115 -6.71 5.23 -7.25
CA LEU A 115 -5.53 4.66 -6.60
C LEU A 115 -5.02 3.39 -7.30
N PHE A 116 -5.91 2.71 -8.02
CA PHE A 116 -5.64 1.50 -8.78
C PHE A 116 -6.17 1.67 -10.21
N ASP A 117 -5.40 1.18 -11.17
CA ASP A 117 -5.82 1.10 -12.57
C ASP A 117 -6.51 -0.25 -12.79
N PHE A 118 -7.83 -0.27 -12.68
CA PHE A 118 -8.63 -1.47 -12.97
C PHE A 118 -8.80 -1.71 -14.48
N ALA A 119 -8.59 -0.69 -15.31
CA ALA A 119 -8.71 -0.81 -16.76
C ALA A 119 -7.46 -1.41 -17.38
N ARG A 120 -6.29 -1.11 -16.81
CA ARG A 120 -4.97 -1.62 -17.22
C ARG A 120 -4.17 -2.07 -15.99
N PRO A 121 -4.39 -3.31 -15.52
CA PRO A 121 -3.70 -3.85 -14.34
C PRO A 121 -2.17 -3.79 -14.43
N GLU A 122 -1.60 -3.83 -15.63
CA GLU A 122 -0.17 -3.71 -15.91
C GLU A 122 0.44 -2.35 -15.51
N ASN A 123 -0.40 -1.31 -15.35
CA ASN A 123 0.03 -0.02 -14.83
C ASN A 123 0.15 -0.01 -13.31
N ASN A 124 -0.31 -1.05 -12.61
CA ASN A 124 -0.14 -1.17 -11.18
C ASN A 124 1.21 -1.79 -10.85
N GLU A 125 1.84 -1.26 -9.80
CA GLU A 125 3.08 -1.81 -9.28
C GLU A 125 2.75 -2.81 -8.18
N PHE A 126 3.23 -4.04 -8.33
CA PHE A 126 3.04 -5.13 -7.37
C PHE A 126 4.35 -5.39 -6.64
N VAL A 127 4.32 -5.34 -5.31
CA VAL A 127 5.51 -5.51 -4.48
C VAL A 127 5.20 -6.52 -3.38
N VAL A 128 6.16 -7.40 -3.10
CA VAL A 128 6.14 -8.27 -1.93
C VAL A 128 7.29 -7.88 -1.02
N ALA A 129 6.98 -7.50 0.22
CA ALA A 129 7.98 -7.25 1.25
C ALA A 129 7.99 -8.42 2.25
N ASN A 130 9.16 -8.96 2.56
CA ASN A 130 9.29 -9.97 3.61
C ASN A 130 9.83 -9.37 4.91
N GLN A 131 9.49 -9.95 6.06
CA GLN A 131 9.92 -9.49 7.39
C GLN A 131 9.56 -8.03 7.68
N PHE A 132 8.37 -7.61 7.27
CA PHE A 132 7.94 -6.22 7.38
C PHE A 132 7.49 -5.91 8.80
N THR A 133 8.36 -5.30 9.59
CA THR A 133 8.05 -4.88 10.96
C THR A 133 7.12 -3.67 10.95
N VAL A 134 5.99 -3.77 11.65
CA VAL A 134 5.02 -2.69 11.89
C VAL A 134 4.82 -2.55 13.40
N ILE A 135 4.87 -1.32 13.90
CA ILE A 135 4.62 -1.03 15.31
C ILE A 135 3.31 -0.26 15.43
N GLU A 136 2.31 -0.89 16.03
CA GLU A 136 0.98 -0.31 16.21
C GLU A 136 0.57 -0.44 17.69
N ASN A 137 0.21 0.67 18.36
CA ASN A 137 -0.20 0.66 19.77
C ASN A 137 0.76 -0.07 20.72
N HIS A 138 2.08 0.14 20.54
CA HIS A 138 3.16 -0.57 21.26
C HIS A 138 3.22 -2.10 21.04
N GLN A 139 2.46 -2.63 20.09
CA GLN A 139 2.56 -4.02 19.65
C GLN A 139 3.41 -4.08 18.38
N ASN A 140 4.49 -4.87 18.45
CA ASN A 140 5.30 -5.17 17.28
C ASN A 140 4.63 -6.33 16.52
N LYS A 141 4.21 -6.06 15.28
CA LYS A 141 3.71 -7.05 14.34
C LYS A 141 4.76 -7.26 13.27
N ARG A 142 5.18 -8.50 13.07
CA ARG A 142 6.13 -8.89 12.02
C ARG A 142 5.51 -9.97 11.14
N PRO A 143 4.64 -9.58 10.19
CA PRO A 143 4.19 -10.48 9.14
C PRO A 143 5.37 -11.03 8.34
N ASP A 144 5.29 -12.32 8.00
CA ASP A 144 6.31 -13.00 7.20
C ASP A 144 6.36 -12.43 5.78
N LEU A 145 5.20 -12.19 5.16
CA LEU A 145 5.07 -11.58 3.84
C LEU A 145 3.94 -10.55 3.82
N VAL A 146 4.22 -9.37 3.23
CA VAL A 146 3.24 -8.30 3.00
C VAL A 146 3.23 -7.97 1.52
N LEU A 147 2.03 -7.92 0.94
CA LEU A 147 1.83 -7.53 -0.44
C LEU A 147 1.39 -6.08 -0.51
N PHE A 148 2.02 -5.32 -1.41
CA PHE A 148 1.65 -3.96 -1.74
C PHE A 148 1.22 -3.88 -3.20
N VAL A 149 0.22 -3.07 -3.45
CA VAL A 149 -0.19 -2.65 -4.79
C VAL A 149 -0.13 -1.13 -4.83
N ASN A 150 0.68 -0.56 -5.73
CA ASN A 150 0.92 0.88 -5.81
C ASN A 150 1.37 1.50 -4.47
N GLY A 151 2.13 0.76 -3.67
CA GLY A 151 2.56 1.19 -2.34
C GLY A 151 1.48 1.13 -1.25
N ILE A 152 0.29 0.61 -1.55
CA ILE A 152 -0.79 0.37 -0.59
C ILE A 152 -0.73 -1.09 -0.15
N SER A 153 -0.57 -1.35 1.14
CA SER A 153 -0.75 -2.70 1.70
C SER A 153 -2.23 -2.97 1.98
N SER A 154 -2.61 -4.25 1.95
CA SER A 154 -3.90 -4.64 2.52
C SER A 154 -3.87 -4.37 4.03
N PRO A 155 -4.91 -3.75 4.62
CA PRO A 155 -4.95 -3.50 6.05
C PRO A 155 -4.81 -4.83 6.79
N ILE A 156 -3.75 -4.95 7.60
CA ILE A 156 -3.50 -6.13 8.43
C ILE A 156 -4.58 -6.12 9.52
N PRO A 157 -5.53 -7.07 9.52
CA PRO A 157 -6.59 -7.04 10.53
C PRO A 157 -5.98 -7.15 11.92
N PRO A 158 -6.47 -6.39 12.92
CA PRO A 158 -6.04 -6.54 14.30
C PRO A 158 -6.24 -8.00 14.74
N GLY A 159 -5.16 -8.66 15.17
CA GLY A 159 -5.17 -10.06 15.61
C GLY A 159 -4.81 -11.12 14.55
N SER A 160 -4.41 -10.71 13.33
CA SER A 160 -4.01 -11.65 12.26
C SER A 160 -2.55 -12.14 12.33
N CYS A 161 -1.70 -11.49 13.13
CA CYS A 161 -0.39 -12.04 13.50
C CYS A 161 -0.54 -12.74 14.85
N ARG A 162 -0.53 -14.07 14.84
CA ARG A 162 -0.31 -14.90 16.02
C ARG A 162 1.03 -15.59 15.89
#